data_AF-Q9GMU6-F1
#
_entry.id   AF-Q9GMU6-F1
#
_cell.length_a   1.000
_cell.length_b   1.000
_cell.length_c   1.000
_cell.angle_alpha   90.00
_cell.angle_beta   90.00
_cell.angle_gamma   90.00
#
_symmetry.space_group_name_H-M   'P 1'
#
loop_
_entity.id
_entity.type
_entity.pdbx_description
1 polymer ?
#
loop_
_entity_poly.entity_id
_entity_poly.type
_entity_poly.pdbx_seq_one_letter_code
_entity_poly.pdbx_strand_id
1 'polypeptide(L)'
;MDTSSKENIQLFCKTSVQPVGRPSFKTEYPSSEEKQPCCGELKVFLGALSFVYFAKALAEGYLKSTITQIERRFDIPSSLVGVIDGSFEIGNLLVITFVSYFGAKLHRPKIIGAGCLIMGVGTLLIAMPQFFMEQYKYEIYSPSSNSTLSISPCLLESSSQLPVSVMEKSKSKISLLAAVPFWYLPKSLPRSQSREDSNSSSEKSKFIRDDHTDYQTPQGENVKIMEMARDFLPSLKYLFGNPVYFLYLCTSTVQFNSLFGMVTYKPKYIEQQYGQSSSRANFVIGLINIPAVALGIFSGGIAMKKFRISVCGAAKLYLGSSVFGYLLFLSLFALGCENSDVAGLTVSYQGTKPVSYHERALFSDCNPRCKCSETKWEPMCGENGITYVSACPAGCQTSNRSGKNIIFYNCTCVGIAASKSGNSSGIVGRCQKDNGCPQMFLYFLVISVITSYTLSLGGIPGYILLLRCIKPQLKSFALGIYTLSIRVLAGIPAPVYFGVLIDTSCLKWGFKRCGSRGSCRLYDSNVFRHIYLGLTVILGTVSIFLSIAVLFILKKNYVSKHRNFITKRERTMVSTRFQKENCTTSDHLLQPKYWPGKETQL
;
A
#
# COMPACT_ATOMS: atom_id res chain seq x y z
N MET A 1 -7.16 37.12 26.60
CA MET A 1 -8.33 36.62 27.35
C MET A 1 -8.10 35.16 27.65
N ASP A 2 -7.51 34.96 28.82
CA ASP A 2 -7.57 33.82 29.73
C ASP A 2 -7.35 32.41 29.16
N THR A 3 -6.08 32.00 29.25
CA THR A 3 -5.63 30.78 29.94
C THR A 3 -6.56 29.55 29.93
N SER A 4 -7.06 29.12 28.77
CA SER A 4 -7.75 27.83 28.64
C SER A 4 -6.82 26.65 28.28
N SER A 5 -5.49 26.84 28.30
CA SER A 5 -4.54 25.80 27.85
C SER A 5 -3.90 24.95 28.97
N LYS A 6 -4.22 25.17 30.26
CA LYS A 6 -3.59 24.41 31.36
C LYS A 6 -4.50 23.45 32.14
N GLU A 7 -5.81 23.37 31.87
CA GLU A 7 -6.68 22.48 32.64
C GLU A 7 -6.79 21.02 32.15
N ASN A 8 -6.24 20.66 30.99
CA ASN A 8 -6.35 19.27 30.50
C ASN A 8 -5.26 18.30 30.98
N ILE A 9 -4.35 18.70 31.88
CA ILE A 9 -3.31 17.79 32.40
C ILE A 9 -3.42 17.52 33.91
N GLN A 10 -4.26 18.25 34.65
CA GLN A 10 -4.31 18.14 36.12
C GLN A 10 -5.52 17.40 36.69
N LEU A 11 -6.22 16.58 35.90
CA LEU A 11 -7.30 15.72 36.41
C LEU A 11 -6.84 14.35 36.96
N PHE A 12 -5.52 14.09 37.10
CA PHE A 12 -5.01 12.77 37.52
C PHE A 12 -4.55 12.61 38.97
N CYS A 13 -4.57 13.66 39.80
CA CYS A 13 -4.25 13.50 41.23
C CYS A 13 -5.11 14.43 42.10
N LYS A 14 -6.35 14.06 42.39
CA LYS A 14 -7.06 14.56 43.57
C LYS A 14 -7.22 13.43 44.57
N THR A 15 -6.24 13.35 45.46
CA THR A 15 -6.30 12.60 46.71
C THR A 15 -7.50 13.13 47.50
N SER A 16 -8.50 12.29 47.68
CA SER A 16 -9.69 12.58 48.47
C SER A 16 -9.28 12.74 49.94
N VAL A 17 -9.38 13.96 50.45
CA VAL A 17 -9.35 14.24 51.89
C VAL A 17 -10.71 13.78 52.45
N GLN A 18 -10.71 12.68 53.21
CA GLN A 18 -11.89 12.20 53.94
C GLN A 18 -12.10 13.04 55.21
N PRO A 19 -13.31 13.57 55.45
CA PRO A 19 -13.66 14.22 56.69
C PRO A 19 -14.53 13.33 57.60
N VAL A 20 -14.36 13.57 58.90
CA VAL A 20 -15.31 13.38 60.02
C VAL A 20 -15.38 11.98 60.65
N GLY A 21 -15.01 11.96 61.94
CA GLY A 21 -15.05 10.79 62.80
C GLY A 21 -16.39 10.55 63.50
N ARG A 22 -16.57 9.31 63.94
CA ARG A 22 -16.93 8.89 65.30
C ARG A 22 -16.74 7.37 65.40
N PRO A 23 -16.38 6.82 66.57
CA PRO A 23 -15.80 5.49 66.67
C PRO A 23 -16.87 4.43 66.95
N SER A 24 -16.75 3.26 66.34
CA SER A 24 -17.12 2.02 67.02
C SER A 24 -16.50 0.78 66.37
N PHE A 25 -15.87 -0.02 67.23
CA PHE A 25 -15.45 -1.41 67.07
C PHE A 25 -14.43 -1.76 65.97
N LYS A 26 -13.16 -1.78 66.39
CA LYS A 26 -12.04 -2.43 65.72
C LYS A 26 -12.22 -3.95 65.76
N THR A 27 -12.48 -4.57 64.61
CA THR A 27 -12.09 -5.96 64.38
C THR A 27 -11.08 -5.95 63.24
N GLU A 28 -9.85 -6.26 63.62
CA GLU A 28 -8.63 -6.15 62.83
C GLU A 28 -8.54 -7.33 61.86
N TYR A 29 -8.73 -7.07 60.56
CA TYR A 29 -8.35 -7.98 59.48
C TYR A 29 -7.44 -7.23 58.50
N PRO A 30 -6.36 -7.86 58.02
CA PRO A 30 -5.21 -7.15 57.50
C PRO A 30 -5.52 -6.49 56.16
N SER A 31 -5.23 -5.20 56.08
CA SER A 31 -5.26 -4.38 54.88
C SER A 31 -4.33 -4.97 53.80
N SER A 32 -4.92 -5.69 52.86
CA SER A 32 -4.26 -5.99 51.60
C SER A 32 -4.26 -4.71 50.77
N GLU A 33 -3.11 -4.05 50.71
CA GLU A 33 -2.86 -2.95 49.79
C GLU A 33 -3.12 -3.41 48.36
N GLU A 34 -4.29 -3.05 47.82
CA GLU A 34 -4.65 -3.29 46.44
C GLU A 34 -3.83 -2.34 45.54
N LYS A 35 -2.59 -2.75 45.20
CA LYS A 35 -1.76 -2.08 44.21
C LYS A 35 -2.50 -2.04 42.89
N GLN A 36 -2.83 -0.84 42.44
CA GLN A 36 -3.57 -0.51 41.22
C GLN A 36 -2.69 -0.71 39.96
N PRO A 37 -2.79 -1.80 39.15
CA PRO A 37 -1.90 -2.04 38.01
C PRO A 37 -2.58 -1.75 36.64
N CYS A 38 -3.85 -1.33 36.63
CA CYS A 38 -4.72 -1.42 35.45
C CYS A 38 -4.31 -0.55 34.25
N CYS A 39 -3.67 0.60 34.47
CA CYS A 39 -3.31 1.51 33.36
C CYS A 39 -2.03 1.07 32.62
N GLY A 40 -1.19 0.25 33.26
CA GLY A 40 0.08 -0.23 32.69
C GLY A 40 -0.15 -1.22 31.55
N GLU A 41 -0.99 -2.24 31.78
CA GLU A 41 -1.17 -3.35 30.83
C GLU A 41 -1.78 -2.91 29.49
N LEU A 42 -2.80 -2.03 29.52
CA LEU A 42 -3.41 -1.52 28.29
C LEU A 42 -2.41 -0.69 27.47
N LYS A 43 -1.60 0.14 28.12
CA LYS A 43 -0.54 0.92 27.44
C LYS A 43 0.51 0.00 26.82
N VAL A 44 0.92 -1.05 27.54
CA VAL A 44 1.85 -2.06 27.03
C VAL A 44 1.26 -2.81 25.83
N PHE A 45 0.00 -3.23 25.90
CA PHE A 45 -0.67 -3.89 24.77
C PHE A 45 -0.77 -2.98 23.54
N LEU A 46 -1.18 -1.72 23.72
CA LEU A 46 -1.25 -0.75 22.61
C LEU A 46 0.13 -0.44 22.02
N GLY A 47 1.16 -0.32 22.87
CA GLY A 47 2.55 -0.15 22.42
C GLY A 47 3.04 -1.34 21.61
N ALA A 48 2.85 -2.56 22.11
CA ALA A 48 3.21 -3.79 21.41
C ALA A 48 2.46 -3.94 20.08
N LEU A 49 1.14 -3.67 20.07
CA LEU A 49 0.32 -3.73 18.86
C LEU A 49 0.77 -2.72 17.80
N SER A 50 1.11 -1.50 18.23
CA SER A 50 1.66 -0.46 17.33
C SER A 50 2.98 -0.91 16.71
N PHE A 51 3.85 -1.56 17.49
CA PHE A 51 5.11 -2.10 17.00
C PHE A 51 4.91 -3.25 15.99
N VAL A 52 3.93 -4.14 16.22
CA VAL A 52 3.56 -5.20 15.25
C VAL A 52 3.09 -4.60 13.93
N TYR A 53 2.21 -3.60 13.97
CA TYR A 53 1.75 -2.93 12.74
C TYR A 53 2.89 -2.23 12.00
N PHE A 54 3.81 -1.61 12.73
CA PHE A 54 5.01 -1.01 12.16
C PHE A 54 5.90 -2.06 11.49
N ALA A 55 6.19 -3.17 12.17
CA ALA A 55 6.97 -4.27 11.62
C ALA A 55 6.33 -4.88 10.35
N LYS A 56 4.99 -5.07 10.36
CA LYS A 56 4.23 -5.50 9.18
C LYS A 56 4.40 -4.53 8.01
N ALA A 57 4.23 -3.24 8.26
CA ALA A 57 4.33 -2.21 7.22
C ALA A 57 5.74 -2.13 6.62
N LEU A 58 6.78 -2.25 7.46
CA LEU A 58 8.17 -2.34 6.99
C LEU A 58 8.43 -3.56 6.12
N ALA A 59 7.93 -4.74 6.52
CA ALA A 59 8.11 -5.98 5.76
C ALA A 59 7.43 -5.89 4.38
N GLU A 60 6.20 -5.37 4.33
CA GLU A 60 5.43 -5.19 3.10
C GLU A 60 6.10 -4.15 2.17
N GLY A 61 6.54 -3.02 2.73
CA GLY A 61 7.25 -1.98 1.97
C GLY A 61 8.58 -2.48 1.41
N TYR A 62 9.32 -3.28 2.17
CA TYR A 62 10.56 -3.89 1.69
C TYR A 62 10.29 -4.83 0.51
N LEU A 63 9.34 -5.75 0.63
CA LEU A 63 9.06 -6.75 -0.40
C LEU A 63 8.74 -6.08 -1.74
N LYS A 64 7.86 -5.08 -1.73
CA LYS A 64 7.50 -4.26 -2.90
C LYS A 64 8.70 -3.52 -3.48
N SER A 65 9.59 -2.99 -2.64
CA SER A 65 10.81 -2.30 -3.09
C SER A 65 11.81 -3.23 -3.80
N THR A 66 11.88 -4.51 -3.41
CA THR A 66 12.84 -5.47 -3.97
C THR A 66 12.35 -6.18 -5.23
N ILE A 67 11.14 -5.91 -5.69
CA ILE A 67 10.52 -6.57 -6.85
C ILE A 67 11.44 -6.62 -8.06
N THR A 68 12.01 -5.49 -8.49
CA THR A 68 12.85 -5.43 -9.70
C THR A 68 14.13 -6.25 -9.57
N GLN A 69 14.66 -6.40 -8.35
CA GLN A 69 15.83 -7.22 -8.07
C GLN A 69 15.48 -8.71 -8.11
N ILE A 70 14.33 -9.09 -7.54
CA ILE A 70 13.82 -10.47 -7.57
C ILE A 70 13.54 -10.88 -9.02
N GLU A 71 12.88 -10.04 -9.82
CA GLU A 71 12.64 -10.28 -11.25
C GLU A 71 13.93 -10.61 -11.99
N ARG A 72 14.96 -9.78 -11.84
CA ARG A 72 16.22 -9.94 -12.56
C ARG A 72 17.07 -11.10 -12.08
N ARG A 73 17.04 -11.39 -10.77
CA ARG A 73 17.81 -12.50 -10.20
C ARG A 73 17.22 -13.85 -10.58
N PHE A 74 15.88 -13.94 -10.58
CA PHE A 74 15.18 -15.19 -10.85
C PHE A 74 14.67 -15.34 -12.28
N ASP A 75 14.89 -14.32 -13.10
CA ASP A 75 14.36 -14.25 -14.45
C ASP A 75 12.85 -14.54 -14.48
N ILE A 76 12.11 -13.74 -13.71
CA ILE A 76 10.66 -13.86 -13.57
C ILE A 76 9.96 -12.71 -14.32
N PRO A 77 8.91 -12.98 -15.13
CA PRO A 77 8.11 -11.95 -15.77
C PRO A 77 7.28 -11.15 -14.77
N SER A 78 6.87 -9.93 -15.15
CA SER A 78 6.13 -9.02 -14.24
C SER A 78 4.81 -9.63 -13.77
N SER A 79 4.13 -10.37 -14.65
CA SER A 79 2.90 -11.11 -14.36
C SER A 79 3.04 -12.09 -13.19
N LEU A 80 4.11 -12.88 -13.15
CA LEU A 80 4.36 -13.82 -12.05
C LEU A 80 4.74 -13.09 -10.75
N VAL A 81 5.44 -11.96 -10.84
CA VAL A 81 5.62 -11.08 -9.67
C VAL A 81 4.30 -10.52 -9.17
N GLY A 82 3.39 -10.14 -10.06
CA GLY A 82 2.04 -9.73 -9.70
C GLY A 82 1.31 -10.82 -8.92
N VAL A 83 1.49 -12.10 -9.30
CA VAL A 83 0.96 -13.25 -8.53
C VAL A 83 1.65 -13.37 -7.17
N ILE A 84 2.96 -13.16 -7.06
CA ILE A 84 3.68 -13.17 -5.78
C ILE A 84 3.16 -12.06 -4.84
N ASP A 85 3.00 -10.83 -5.34
CA ASP A 85 2.44 -9.71 -4.55
C ASP A 85 0.99 -10.01 -4.15
N GLY A 86 0.17 -10.51 -5.08
CA GLY A 86 -1.21 -10.94 -4.80
C GLY A 86 -1.30 -12.09 -3.79
N SER A 87 -0.31 -12.99 -3.75
CA SER A 87 -0.29 -14.12 -2.81
C SER A 87 -0.19 -13.69 -1.35
N PHE A 88 0.44 -12.54 -1.07
CA PHE A 88 0.45 -11.94 0.27
C PHE A 88 -0.97 -11.61 0.74
N GLU A 89 -1.80 -11.09 -0.16
CA GLU A 89 -3.21 -10.80 0.13
C GLU A 89 -4.04 -12.07 0.30
N ILE A 90 -3.78 -13.11 -0.50
CA ILE A 90 -4.40 -14.43 -0.33
C ILE A 90 -4.08 -15.01 1.05
N GLY A 91 -2.81 -14.99 1.45
CA GLY A 91 -2.38 -15.47 2.77
C GLY A 91 -3.03 -14.69 3.90
N ASN A 92 -3.09 -13.37 3.78
CA ASN A 92 -3.77 -12.50 4.75
C ASN A 92 -5.27 -12.84 4.88
N LEU A 93 -5.97 -13.11 3.77
CA LEU A 93 -7.37 -13.49 3.78
C LEU A 93 -7.64 -14.82 4.48
N LEU A 94 -6.77 -15.82 4.25
CA LEU A 94 -6.86 -17.11 4.94
C LEU A 94 -6.68 -16.94 6.45
N VAL A 95 -5.69 -16.14 6.87
CA VAL A 95 -5.43 -15.85 8.28
C VAL A 95 -6.57 -15.06 8.92
N ILE A 96 -7.10 -14.03 8.25
CA ILE A 96 -8.24 -13.25 8.76
C ILE A 96 -9.45 -14.16 8.98
N THR A 97 -9.74 -15.07 8.04
CA THR A 97 -10.86 -16.00 8.16
C THR A 97 -10.68 -16.93 9.38
N PHE A 98 -9.48 -17.48 9.55
CA PHE A 98 -9.13 -18.32 10.70
C PHE A 98 -9.24 -17.56 12.03
N VAL A 99 -8.61 -16.38 12.11
CA VAL A 99 -8.62 -15.54 13.33
C VAL A 99 -10.02 -15.02 13.62
N SER A 100 -10.85 -14.75 12.61
CA SER A 100 -12.24 -14.34 12.84
C SER A 100 -13.07 -15.44 13.50
N TYR A 101 -12.82 -16.71 13.19
CA TYR A 101 -13.56 -17.83 13.77
C TYR A 101 -13.04 -18.21 15.16
N PHE A 102 -11.71 -18.38 15.30
CA PHE A 102 -11.11 -18.84 16.56
C PHE A 102 -10.76 -17.70 17.53
N GLY A 103 -10.58 -16.48 17.03
CA GLY A 103 -10.15 -15.31 17.83
C GLY A 103 -11.15 -14.85 18.87
N ALA A 104 -12.44 -15.12 18.67
CA ALA A 104 -13.46 -14.85 19.67
C ALA A 104 -13.44 -15.87 20.82
N LYS A 105 -12.97 -17.10 20.55
CA LYS A 105 -13.03 -18.24 21.47
C LYS A 105 -11.75 -18.41 22.30
N LEU A 106 -10.61 -18.06 21.70
CA LEU A 106 -9.28 -18.23 22.27
C LEU A 106 -8.76 -16.93 22.92
N HIS A 107 -7.63 -17.05 23.65
CA HIS A 107 -6.97 -15.92 24.31
C HIS A 107 -6.38 -14.95 23.26
N ARG A 108 -7.05 -13.80 23.08
CA ARG A 108 -6.79 -12.83 21.98
C ARG A 108 -5.32 -12.38 21.89
N PRO A 109 -4.66 -11.92 22.98
CA PRO A 109 -3.23 -11.63 22.95
C PRO A 109 -2.36 -12.81 22.48
N LYS A 110 -2.59 -14.03 22.99
CA LYS A 110 -1.79 -15.20 22.58
C LYS A 110 -1.94 -15.54 21.10
N ILE A 111 -3.12 -15.36 20.50
CA ILE A 111 -3.32 -15.54 19.06
C ILE A 111 -2.55 -14.49 18.26
N ILE A 112 -2.55 -13.23 18.71
CA ILE A 112 -1.75 -12.17 18.10
C ILE A 112 -0.26 -12.52 18.19
N GLY A 113 0.20 -12.99 19.36
CA GLY A 113 1.57 -13.47 19.56
C GLY A 113 1.94 -14.64 18.65
N ALA A 114 1.07 -15.63 18.51
CA ALA A 114 1.24 -16.75 17.58
C ALA A 114 1.30 -16.28 16.13
N GLY A 115 0.45 -15.34 15.74
CA GLY A 115 0.50 -14.69 14.42
C GLY A 115 1.83 -13.98 14.17
N CYS A 116 2.38 -13.29 15.18
CA CYS A 116 3.69 -12.64 15.08
C CYS A 116 4.83 -13.66 14.90
N LEU A 117 4.76 -14.81 15.57
CA LEU A 117 5.72 -15.91 15.38
C LEU A 117 5.63 -16.49 13.97
N ILE A 118 4.41 -16.74 13.47
CA ILE A 118 4.20 -17.21 12.09
C ILE A 118 4.73 -16.20 11.08
N MET A 119 4.47 -14.90 11.27
CA MET A 119 5.03 -13.84 10.44
C MET A 119 6.56 -13.83 10.51
N GLY A 120 7.14 -14.01 11.70
CA GLY A 120 8.59 -14.11 11.90
C GLY A 120 9.20 -15.28 11.11
N VAL A 121 8.61 -16.48 11.22
CA VAL A 121 9.01 -17.65 10.44
C VAL A 121 8.85 -17.41 8.94
N GLY A 122 7.73 -16.80 8.50
CA GLY A 122 7.51 -16.43 7.11
C GLY A 122 8.59 -15.50 6.56
N THR A 123 9.04 -14.50 7.34
CA THR A 123 10.15 -13.64 6.92
C THR A 123 11.49 -14.38 6.80
N LEU A 124 11.74 -15.39 7.65
CA LEU A 124 12.93 -16.25 7.54
C LEU A 124 12.88 -17.09 6.27
N LEU A 125 11.71 -17.62 5.91
CA LEU A 125 11.51 -18.38 4.67
C LEU A 125 11.70 -17.50 3.42
N ILE A 126 11.21 -16.26 3.43
CA ILE A 126 11.45 -15.29 2.34
C ILE A 126 12.96 -14.99 2.20
N ALA A 127 13.70 -15.00 3.30
CA ALA A 127 15.14 -14.81 3.31
C ALA A 127 15.92 -16.07 2.87
N MET A 128 15.36 -17.28 3.02
CA MET A 128 16.06 -18.54 2.74
C MET A 128 16.67 -18.64 1.34
N PRO A 129 15.99 -18.24 0.25
CA PRO A 129 16.59 -18.22 -1.09
C PRO A 129 17.94 -17.50 -1.14
N GLN A 130 18.15 -16.45 -0.33
CA GLN A 130 19.44 -15.73 -0.29
C GLN A 130 20.59 -16.57 0.28
N PHE A 131 20.31 -17.55 1.14
CA PHE A 131 21.32 -18.38 1.80
C PHE A 131 21.65 -19.65 1.01
N PHE A 132 20.65 -20.26 0.37
CA PHE A 132 20.85 -21.52 -0.37
C PHE A 132 21.27 -21.31 -1.81
N MET A 133 20.86 -20.21 -2.43
CA MET A 133 21.17 -20.00 -3.83
C MET A 133 22.60 -19.53 -4.00
N GLU A 134 23.21 -19.96 -5.11
CA GLU A 134 24.54 -19.50 -5.52
C GLU A 134 24.63 -17.98 -5.36
N GLN A 135 25.75 -17.53 -4.80
CA GLN A 135 26.05 -16.10 -4.73
C GLN A 135 25.90 -15.53 -6.13
N TYR A 136 25.24 -14.37 -6.20
CA TYR A 136 25.12 -13.65 -7.45
C TYR A 136 26.53 -13.44 -8.00
N LYS A 137 26.88 -14.12 -9.09
CA LYS A 137 28.18 -13.97 -9.76
C LYS A 137 28.10 -12.65 -10.52
N TYR A 138 28.47 -11.57 -9.84
CA TYR A 138 28.87 -10.35 -10.51
C TYR A 138 30.31 -10.57 -10.96
N GLU A 139 30.64 -10.24 -12.21
CA GLU A 139 32.03 -10.27 -12.66
C GLU A 139 32.82 -9.18 -11.92
N ILE A 140 33.35 -9.54 -10.74
CA ILE A 140 34.43 -8.79 -10.11
C ILE A 140 35.70 -9.23 -10.80
N TYR A 141 36.15 -8.48 -11.79
CA TYR A 141 37.53 -8.62 -12.24
C TYR A 141 38.42 -8.08 -11.11
N SER A 142 38.89 -8.93 -10.21
CA SER A 142 39.80 -8.51 -9.14
C SER A 142 41.09 -7.94 -9.74
N PRO A 143 41.58 -6.75 -9.31
CA PRO A 143 42.89 -6.27 -9.68
C PRO A 143 43.93 -6.99 -8.80
N SER A 144 44.11 -8.28 -9.02
CA SER A 144 45.21 -9.04 -8.41
C SER A 144 46.21 -9.38 -9.51
N SER A 145 47.45 -8.94 -9.25
CA SER A 145 48.70 -9.05 -10.02
C SER A 145 48.77 -8.25 -11.32
N ASN A 146 49.94 -7.62 -11.53
CA ASN A 146 50.38 -6.80 -12.67
C ASN A 146 50.42 -7.55 -14.02
N SER A 147 49.50 -8.46 -14.25
CA SER A 147 49.32 -9.14 -15.51
C SER A 147 48.23 -8.39 -16.26
N THR A 148 48.58 -7.72 -17.35
CA THR A 148 47.66 -7.29 -18.40
C THR A 148 46.97 -8.54 -18.97
N LEU A 149 46.00 -9.07 -18.24
CA LEU A 149 45.13 -10.13 -18.68
C LEU A 149 44.17 -9.50 -19.69
N SER A 150 44.59 -9.50 -20.96
CA SER A 150 43.79 -9.21 -22.14
C SER A 150 42.75 -10.32 -22.31
N ILE A 151 41.78 -10.37 -21.41
CA ILE A 151 40.71 -11.34 -21.46
C ILE A 151 39.78 -10.91 -22.59
N SER A 152 39.76 -11.68 -23.67
CA SER A 152 38.84 -11.43 -24.77
C SER A 152 37.42 -11.81 -24.33
N PRO A 153 36.42 -10.91 -24.41
CA PRO A 153 35.03 -11.25 -24.09
C PRO A 153 34.50 -12.45 -24.88
N CYS A 154 35.08 -12.76 -26.06
CA CYS A 154 34.68 -13.90 -26.88
C CYS A 154 35.20 -15.27 -26.38
N LEU A 155 35.91 -15.36 -25.25
CA LEU A 155 36.41 -16.63 -24.66
C LEU A 155 36.12 -16.83 -23.16
N LEU A 156 35.34 -15.95 -22.52
CA LEU A 156 35.16 -15.98 -21.07
C LEU A 156 34.22 -17.13 -20.63
N GLU A 157 34.79 -18.30 -20.38
CA GLU A 157 34.18 -19.36 -19.59
C GLU A 157 35.18 -19.76 -18.49
N SER A 158 34.70 -19.75 -17.23
CA SER A 158 35.33 -20.23 -15.97
C SER A 158 35.96 -19.21 -14.99
N SER A 159 35.39 -19.24 -13.78
CA SER A 159 36.03 -19.13 -12.44
C SER A 159 36.00 -17.83 -11.60
N SER A 160 35.41 -18.00 -10.40
CA SER A 160 35.93 -17.68 -9.04
C SER A 160 35.09 -16.76 -8.13
N GLN A 161 35.02 -17.18 -6.86
CA GLN A 161 34.03 -16.91 -5.80
C GLN A 161 34.58 -15.93 -4.74
N LEU A 162 33.74 -15.11 -4.06
CA LEU A 162 33.94 -14.65 -2.66
C LEU A 162 32.71 -13.84 -2.12
N PRO A 163 32.48 -13.74 -0.78
CA PRO A 163 31.15 -13.59 -0.19
C PRO A 163 30.84 -12.23 0.49
N VAL A 164 29.58 -11.76 0.45
CA VAL A 164 29.00 -10.75 1.38
C VAL A 164 27.48 -10.98 1.58
N SER A 165 27.00 -11.04 2.83
CA SER A 165 25.56 -11.02 3.20
C SER A 165 25.35 -10.33 4.56
N VAL A 166 24.64 -9.20 4.63
CA VAL A 166 24.41 -8.48 5.91
C VAL A 166 22.99 -7.94 6.12
N MET A 167 22.23 -7.53 5.10
CA MET A 167 21.00 -6.74 5.35
C MET A 167 19.76 -7.52 5.82
N GLU A 168 19.57 -8.79 5.47
CA GLU A 168 18.26 -9.44 5.66
C GLU A 168 18.02 -9.98 7.08
N LYS A 169 19.08 -10.26 7.85
CA LYS A 169 18.99 -10.72 9.25
C LYS A 169 18.24 -9.74 10.17
N SER A 170 18.09 -8.47 9.80
CA SER A 170 17.43 -7.48 10.66
C SER A 170 15.90 -7.65 10.72
N LYS A 171 15.25 -8.02 9.61
CA LYS A 171 13.78 -8.12 9.55
C LYS A 171 13.21 -9.19 10.46
N SER A 172 13.83 -10.37 10.45
CA SER A 172 13.33 -11.53 11.21
C SER A 172 13.43 -11.30 12.72
N LYS A 173 14.49 -10.60 13.19
CA LYS A 173 14.63 -10.21 14.59
C LYS A 173 13.53 -9.27 15.03
N ILE A 174 13.19 -8.27 14.22
CA ILE A 174 12.15 -7.27 14.53
C ILE A 174 10.78 -7.94 14.71
N SER A 175 10.39 -8.84 13.80
CA SER A 175 9.07 -9.53 13.89
C SER A 175 8.99 -10.49 15.08
N LEU A 176 10.08 -11.19 15.43
CA LEU A 176 10.12 -12.10 16.57
C LEU A 176 10.08 -11.34 17.91
N LEU A 177 10.82 -10.23 18.01
CA LEU A 177 10.79 -9.35 19.20
C LEU A 177 9.40 -8.77 19.45
N ALA A 178 8.62 -8.51 18.38
CA ALA A 178 7.25 -8.02 18.50
C ALA A 178 6.30 -9.02 19.19
N ALA A 179 6.61 -10.33 19.18
CA ALA A 179 5.74 -11.35 19.74
C ALA A 179 5.81 -11.44 21.28
N VAL A 180 6.97 -11.09 21.88
CA VAL A 180 7.28 -11.36 23.30
C VAL A 180 6.25 -10.74 24.27
N PRO A 181 5.82 -9.48 24.14
CA PRO A 181 4.87 -8.88 25.09
C PRO A 181 3.50 -9.56 25.11
N PHE A 182 3.07 -10.16 23.99
CA PHE A 182 1.73 -10.74 23.86
C PHE A 182 1.53 -12.04 24.64
N TRP A 183 2.62 -12.72 25.00
CA TRP A 183 2.57 -13.98 25.74
C TRP A 183 2.30 -13.79 27.24
N TYR A 184 2.67 -12.63 27.79
CA TYR A 184 2.54 -12.31 29.21
C TYR A 184 1.23 -11.59 29.56
N LEU A 185 0.46 -11.15 28.57
CA LEU A 185 -0.78 -10.40 28.83
C LEU A 185 -1.93 -11.33 29.29
N PRO A 186 -2.72 -10.92 30.29
CA PRO A 186 -3.85 -11.72 30.81
C PRO A 186 -5.00 -11.87 29.80
N LYS A 187 -5.84 -12.90 30.00
CA LYS A 187 -6.91 -13.33 29.06
C LYS A 187 -8.01 -12.29 28.86
N SER A 188 -8.25 -11.50 29.90
CA SER A 188 -9.23 -10.43 29.94
C SER A 188 -8.67 -9.32 30.83
N LEU A 189 -8.65 -8.09 30.32
CA LEU A 189 -8.43 -6.91 31.15
C LEU A 189 -9.62 -6.77 32.12
N PRO A 190 -9.41 -6.58 33.43
CA PRO A 190 -10.51 -6.34 34.36
C PRO A 190 -11.32 -5.11 33.91
N ARG A 191 -12.63 -5.30 33.68
CA ARG A 191 -13.55 -4.19 33.35
C ARG A 191 -13.73 -3.34 34.61
N SER A 192 -13.45 -2.05 34.53
CA SER A 192 -13.83 -1.12 35.60
C SER A 192 -15.36 -1.08 35.69
N GLN A 193 -15.92 -1.62 36.77
CA GLN A 193 -17.29 -1.30 37.19
C GLN A 193 -17.28 0.14 37.71
N SER A 194 -17.19 1.12 36.80
CA SER A 194 -17.47 2.51 37.15
C SER A 194 -18.97 2.64 37.36
N ARG A 195 -19.35 2.81 38.63
CA ARG A 195 -20.66 3.17 39.17
C ARG A 195 -21.45 4.05 38.19
N GLU A 196 -22.69 3.65 37.93
CA GLU A 196 -23.63 4.32 37.02
C GLU A 196 -23.97 5.74 37.49
N ASP A 197 -23.11 6.71 37.20
CA ASP A 197 -23.50 8.12 37.24
C ASP A 197 -23.85 8.58 35.83
N SER A 198 -25.14 8.82 35.66
CA SER A 198 -25.81 9.33 34.48
C SER A 198 -25.08 10.50 33.79
N ASN A 199 -25.17 10.54 32.45
CA ASN A 199 -24.85 11.66 31.55
C ASN A 199 -23.46 11.81 30.91
N SER A 200 -22.66 10.74 30.80
CA SER A 200 -21.62 10.72 29.74
C SER A 200 -21.67 9.42 28.93
N SER A 201 -22.63 9.34 27.99
CA SER A 201 -22.69 8.25 27.02
C SER A 201 -21.53 8.37 26.02
N SER A 202 -20.32 7.97 26.41
CA SER A 202 -19.23 7.79 25.45
C SER A 202 -19.62 6.62 24.53
N GLU A 203 -19.60 6.84 23.21
CA GLU A 203 -19.95 5.81 22.21
C GLU A 203 -19.07 4.53 22.31
N LYS A 204 -17.98 4.56 23.09
CA LYS A 204 -17.09 3.42 23.30
C LYS A 204 -17.77 2.23 24.00
N SER A 205 -18.75 2.43 24.87
CA SER A 205 -19.35 1.32 25.63
C SER A 205 -20.45 0.55 24.86
N LYS A 206 -21.14 1.19 23.92
CA LYS A 206 -22.21 0.54 23.12
C LYS A 206 -21.70 -0.27 21.92
N PHE A 207 -20.40 -0.25 21.65
CA PHE A 207 -19.83 -0.93 20.48
C PHE A 207 -19.65 -2.45 20.67
N ILE A 208 -19.68 -2.96 21.90
CA ILE A 208 -19.64 -4.39 22.20
C ILE A 208 -20.68 -4.67 23.29
N ARG A 209 -21.84 -5.19 22.89
CA ARG A 209 -22.86 -5.68 23.83
C ARG A 209 -22.50 -7.14 24.14
N ASP A 210 -21.79 -7.37 25.24
CA ASP A 210 -21.69 -8.71 25.82
C ASP A 210 -22.94 -8.94 26.65
N ASP A 211 -23.82 -9.81 26.17
CA ASP A 211 -24.95 -10.30 26.96
C ASP A 211 -24.44 -11.46 27.83
N HIS A 212 -24.29 -11.20 29.13
CA HIS A 212 -23.90 -12.19 30.12
C HIS A 212 -25.12 -13.06 30.45
N THR A 213 -25.19 -14.23 29.84
CA THR A 213 -25.85 -15.39 30.47
C THR A 213 -24.97 -16.61 30.23
N ASP A 214 -24.30 -17.01 31.31
CA ASP A 214 -23.44 -18.17 31.41
C ASP A 214 -24.25 -19.46 31.29
N TYR A 215 -24.05 -20.19 30.19
CA TYR A 215 -24.19 -21.66 30.14
C TYR A 215 -23.12 -22.21 29.20
N GLN A 216 -21.97 -22.58 29.77
CA GLN A 216 -20.91 -23.31 29.07
C GLN A 216 -21.30 -24.78 28.98
N THR A 217 -22.08 -25.14 27.96
CA THR A 217 -22.14 -26.51 27.44
C THR A 217 -21.88 -26.47 25.93
N PRO A 218 -21.28 -27.52 25.34
CA PRO A 218 -20.91 -27.55 23.91
C PRO A 218 -22.07 -27.18 22.96
N GLN A 219 -23.30 -27.45 23.42
CA GLN A 219 -24.53 -27.12 22.72
C GLN A 219 -24.76 -25.61 22.58
N GLY A 220 -24.38 -24.80 23.58
CA GLY A 220 -24.49 -23.34 23.53
C GLY A 220 -23.57 -22.69 22.49
N GLU A 221 -22.42 -23.30 22.19
CA GLU A 221 -21.50 -22.78 21.18
C GLU A 221 -22.00 -23.06 19.74
N ASN A 222 -22.56 -24.25 19.51
CA ASN A 222 -23.23 -24.60 18.26
C ASN A 222 -24.46 -23.72 18.01
N VAL A 223 -25.25 -23.44 19.05
CA VAL A 223 -26.40 -22.52 18.96
C VAL A 223 -25.94 -21.12 18.57
N LYS A 224 -24.87 -20.58 19.19
CA LYS A 224 -24.32 -19.26 18.82
C LYS A 224 -23.83 -19.19 17.38
N ILE A 225 -23.13 -20.22 16.88
CA ILE A 225 -22.67 -20.24 15.48
C ILE A 225 -23.85 -20.31 14.52
N MET A 226 -24.85 -21.15 14.82
CA MET A 226 -26.02 -21.31 13.98
C MET A 226 -26.86 -20.02 13.93
N GLU A 227 -27.01 -19.33 15.05
CA GLU A 227 -27.69 -18.03 15.12
C GLU A 227 -26.92 -16.94 14.36
N MET A 228 -25.59 -16.87 14.52
CA MET A 228 -24.74 -15.96 13.73
C MET A 228 -24.83 -16.26 12.22
N ALA A 229 -24.85 -17.52 11.82
CA ALA A 229 -25.00 -17.92 10.42
C ALA A 229 -26.39 -17.54 9.88
N ARG A 230 -27.43 -17.68 10.70
CA ARG A 230 -28.81 -17.31 10.36
C ARG A 230 -28.95 -15.80 10.13
N ASP A 231 -28.28 -14.99 10.94
CA ASP A 231 -28.30 -13.52 10.84
C ASP A 231 -27.33 -12.96 9.78
N PHE A 232 -26.34 -13.76 9.35
CA PHE A 232 -25.34 -13.35 8.37
C PHE A 232 -25.97 -12.99 7.02
N LEU A 233 -26.78 -13.89 6.43
CA LEU A 233 -27.38 -13.68 5.11
C LEU A 233 -28.37 -12.49 5.08
N PRO A 234 -29.28 -12.32 6.06
CA PRO A 234 -30.10 -11.12 6.17
C PRO A 234 -29.28 -9.83 6.31
N SER A 235 -28.23 -9.84 7.14
CA SER A 235 -27.34 -8.69 7.32
C SER A 235 -26.58 -8.34 6.04
N LEU A 236 -26.13 -9.36 5.30
CA LEU A 236 -25.48 -9.22 4.00
C LEU A 236 -26.45 -8.62 2.98
N LYS A 237 -27.66 -9.16 2.86
CA LYS A 237 -28.72 -8.65 1.97
C LYS A 237 -29.09 -7.21 2.32
N TYR A 238 -29.21 -6.87 3.61
CA TYR A 238 -29.47 -5.50 4.05
C TYR A 238 -28.33 -4.55 3.65
N LEU A 239 -27.08 -4.98 3.79
CA LEU A 239 -25.90 -4.18 3.48
C LEU A 239 -25.78 -3.90 1.98
N PHE A 240 -25.92 -4.93 1.13
CA PHE A 240 -25.92 -4.78 -0.32
C PHE A 240 -27.19 -4.11 -0.86
N GLY A 241 -28.30 -4.19 -0.13
CA GLY A 241 -29.53 -3.45 -0.43
C GLY A 241 -29.43 -1.95 -0.16
N ASN A 242 -28.39 -1.48 0.54
CA ASN A 242 -28.11 -0.05 0.68
C ASN A 242 -27.35 0.47 -0.55
N PRO A 243 -28.00 1.25 -1.44
CA PRO A 243 -27.39 1.67 -2.71
C PRO A 243 -26.14 2.53 -2.51
N VAL A 244 -26.08 3.30 -1.43
CA VAL A 244 -24.91 4.16 -1.13
C VAL A 244 -23.71 3.29 -0.75
N TYR A 245 -23.92 2.28 0.10
CA TYR A 245 -22.85 1.38 0.50
C TYR A 245 -22.34 0.55 -0.68
N PHE A 246 -23.24 -0.01 -1.47
CA PHE A 246 -22.86 -0.82 -2.64
C PHE A 246 -22.03 0.00 -3.65
N LEU A 247 -22.51 1.19 -4.03
CA LEU A 247 -21.76 2.06 -4.94
C LEU A 247 -20.44 2.54 -4.34
N TYR A 248 -20.40 2.84 -3.04
CA TYR A 248 -19.15 3.18 -2.35
C TYR A 248 -18.14 2.01 -2.38
N LEU A 249 -18.62 0.78 -2.18
CA LEU A 249 -17.80 -0.42 -2.27
C LEU A 249 -17.23 -0.58 -3.68
N CYS A 250 -18.04 -0.46 -4.72
CA CYS A 250 -17.58 -0.50 -6.11
C CYS A 250 -16.56 0.61 -6.40
N THR A 251 -16.85 1.85 -5.98
CA THR A 251 -15.96 3.01 -6.12
C THR A 251 -14.59 2.75 -5.51
N SER A 252 -14.60 2.26 -4.27
CA SER A 252 -13.38 1.98 -3.51
C SER A 252 -12.61 0.83 -4.12
N THR A 253 -13.27 -0.26 -4.53
CA THR A 253 -12.62 -1.39 -5.20
C THR A 253 -11.89 -0.95 -6.46
N VAL A 254 -12.51 -0.12 -7.30
CA VAL A 254 -11.87 0.41 -8.51
C VAL A 254 -10.72 1.37 -8.16
N GLN A 255 -10.88 2.22 -7.15
CA GLN A 255 -9.84 3.13 -6.70
C GLN A 255 -8.61 2.39 -6.15
N PHE A 256 -8.82 1.36 -5.34
CA PHE A 256 -7.73 0.52 -4.81
C PHE A 256 -7.07 -0.33 -5.91
N ASN A 257 -7.81 -0.74 -6.95
CA ASN A 257 -7.23 -1.38 -8.13
C ASN A 257 -6.20 -0.47 -8.81
N SER A 258 -6.58 0.79 -9.04
CA SER A 258 -5.68 1.82 -9.58
C SER A 258 -4.45 2.02 -8.67
N LEU A 259 -4.67 2.13 -7.35
CA LEU A 259 -3.60 2.37 -6.39
C LEU A 259 -2.61 1.21 -6.25
N PHE A 260 -3.08 -0.03 -6.11
CA PHE A 260 -2.21 -1.18 -5.90
C PHE A 260 -1.35 -1.47 -7.13
N GLY A 261 -1.93 -1.45 -8.34
CA GLY A 261 -1.18 -1.60 -9.58
C GLY A 261 -0.12 -0.51 -9.76
N MET A 262 -0.48 0.74 -9.45
CA MET A 262 0.46 1.87 -9.47
C MET A 262 1.61 1.64 -8.47
N VAL A 263 1.32 1.35 -7.20
CA VAL A 263 2.34 1.24 -6.14
C VAL A 263 3.30 0.08 -6.41
N THR A 264 2.80 -1.09 -6.82
CA THR A 264 3.62 -2.30 -7.00
C THR A 264 4.67 -2.11 -8.11
N TYR A 265 4.33 -1.45 -9.23
CA TYR A 265 5.25 -1.28 -10.36
C TYR A 265 5.91 0.11 -10.44
N LYS A 266 5.66 1.01 -9.50
CA LYS A 266 6.28 2.35 -9.49
C LYS A 266 7.82 2.34 -9.52
N PRO A 267 8.52 1.50 -8.74
CA PRO A 267 9.98 1.44 -8.80
C PRO A 267 10.48 1.02 -10.18
N LYS A 268 9.79 0.04 -10.80
CA LYS A 268 10.08 -0.47 -12.14
C LYS A 268 9.85 0.59 -13.21
N TYR A 269 8.74 1.34 -13.11
CA TYR A 269 8.46 2.45 -14.00
C TYR A 269 9.56 3.51 -13.95
N ILE A 270 9.98 3.93 -12.75
CA ILE A 270 11.05 4.93 -12.60
C ILE A 270 12.38 4.42 -13.19
N GLU A 271 12.69 3.16 -12.96
CA GLU A 271 13.90 2.53 -13.48
C GLU A 271 13.93 2.47 -15.01
N GLN A 272 12.84 2.08 -15.67
CA GLN A 272 12.78 1.97 -17.13
C GLN A 272 12.64 3.35 -17.80
N GLN A 273 11.76 4.22 -17.28
CA GLN A 273 11.47 5.52 -17.89
C GLN A 273 12.62 6.51 -17.73
N TYR A 274 13.29 6.54 -16.57
CA TYR A 274 14.30 7.56 -16.23
C TYR A 274 15.71 6.99 -16.06
N GLY A 275 15.91 5.68 -16.24
CA GLY A 275 17.23 5.05 -16.12
C GLY A 275 17.82 5.09 -14.69
N GLN A 276 17.00 5.34 -13.67
CA GLN A 276 17.45 5.36 -12.29
C GLN A 276 17.66 3.93 -11.76
N SER A 277 18.63 3.75 -10.85
CA SER A 277 18.78 2.47 -10.16
C SER A 277 17.56 2.18 -9.29
N SER A 278 17.21 0.90 -9.13
CA SER A 278 16.06 0.51 -8.30
C SER A 278 16.21 1.00 -6.85
N SER A 279 17.42 1.00 -6.28
CA SER A 279 17.67 1.50 -4.93
C SER A 279 17.39 3.00 -4.80
N ARG A 280 17.83 3.80 -5.78
CA ARG A 280 17.56 5.25 -5.78
C ARG A 280 16.08 5.53 -5.97
N ALA A 281 15.41 4.82 -6.87
CA ALA A 281 13.96 4.94 -7.08
C ALA A 281 13.19 4.66 -5.78
N ASN A 282 13.50 3.55 -5.11
CA ASN A 282 12.88 3.19 -3.83
C ASN A 282 13.16 4.21 -2.73
N PHE A 283 14.39 4.70 -2.61
CA PHE A 283 14.77 5.69 -1.61
C PHE A 283 13.97 6.99 -1.78
N VAL A 284 13.86 7.48 -3.01
CA VAL A 284 13.10 8.71 -3.31
C VAL A 284 11.61 8.52 -3.09
N ILE A 285 11.03 7.38 -3.49
CA ILE A 285 9.63 7.05 -3.21
C ILE A 285 9.38 7.04 -1.70
N GLY A 286 10.23 6.34 -0.92
CA GLY A 286 10.09 6.21 0.51
C GLY A 286 10.25 7.53 1.26
N LEU A 287 11.24 8.34 0.89
CA LEU A 287 11.58 9.59 1.58
C LEU A 287 10.59 10.73 1.28
N ILE A 288 10.10 10.81 0.04
CA ILE A 288 9.32 11.99 -0.39
C ILE A 288 7.82 11.66 -0.52
N ASN A 289 7.46 10.50 -1.08
CA ASN A 289 6.07 10.19 -1.37
C ASN A 289 5.28 9.76 -0.12
N ILE A 290 5.86 8.91 0.73
CA ILE A 290 5.17 8.39 1.93
C ILE A 290 4.80 9.52 2.92
N PRO A 291 5.70 10.47 3.26
CA PRO A 291 5.33 11.59 4.11
C PRO A 291 4.22 12.46 3.50
N ALA A 292 4.23 12.67 2.19
CA ALA A 292 3.17 13.41 1.51
C ALA A 292 1.82 12.71 1.62
N VAL A 293 1.77 11.38 1.48
CA VAL A 293 0.54 10.60 1.70
C VAL A 293 0.04 10.78 3.13
N ALA A 294 0.91 10.67 4.15
CA ALA A 294 0.55 10.84 5.55
C ALA A 294 0.02 12.25 5.85
N LEU A 295 0.70 13.29 5.35
CA LEU A 295 0.26 14.69 5.48
C LEU A 295 -1.09 14.94 4.81
N GLY A 296 -1.36 14.32 3.66
CA GLY A 296 -2.66 14.40 3.00
C GLY A 296 -3.77 13.75 3.83
N ILE A 297 -3.53 12.56 4.39
CA ILE A 297 -4.50 11.90 5.30
C ILE A 297 -4.80 12.80 6.50
N PHE A 298 -3.78 13.33 7.18
CA PHE A 298 -3.97 14.19 8.34
C PHE A 298 -4.68 15.50 8.01
N SER A 299 -4.31 16.15 6.90
CA SER A 299 -4.97 17.38 6.46
C SER A 299 -6.44 17.13 6.10
N GLY A 300 -6.80 15.99 5.51
CA GLY A 300 -8.18 15.58 5.28
C GLY A 300 -8.98 15.43 6.59
N GLY A 301 -8.36 14.89 7.63
CA GLY A 301 -8.96 14.79 8.97
C GLY A 301 -9.12 16.13 9.67
N ILE A 302 -8.10 17.00 9.58
CA ILE A 302 -8.16 18.36 10.11
C ILE A 302 -9.26 19.16 9.39
N ALA A 303 -9.40 19.04 8.07
CA ALA A 303 -10.46 19.69 7.31
C ALA A 303 -11.85 19.24 7.79
N MET A 304 -12.05 17.93 7.97
CA MET A 304 -13.30 17.38 8.51
C MET A 304 -13.63 17.93 9.90
N LYS A 305 -12.64 18.03 10.79
CA LYS A 305 -12.82 18.52 12.17
C LYS A 305 -13.03 20.04 12.22
N LYS A 306 -12.18 20.81 11.53
CA LYS A 306 -12.18 22.29 11.57
C LYS A 306 -13.45 22.87 10.97
N PHE A 307 -13.92 22.32 9.85
CA PHE A 307 -15.08 22.85 9.14
C PHE A 307 -16.39 22.12 9.47
N ARG A 308 -16.39 21.18 10.43
CA ARG A 308 -17.57 20.37 10.84
C ARG A 308 -18.35 19.82 9.63
N ILE A 309 -17.63 19.18 8.72
CA ILE A 309 -18.16 18.83 7.41
C ILE A 309 -19.27 17.75 7.54
N SER A 310 -20.42 18.01 6.89
CA SER A 310 -21.55 17.07 6.81
C SER A 310 -21.24 15.85 5.93
N VAL A 311 -22.12 14.83 5.93
CA VAL A 311 -21.91 13.63 5.07
C VAL A 311 -21.81 14.00 3.58
N CYS A 312 -22.67 14.89 3.10
CA CYS A 312 -22.61 15.37 1.72
C CYS A 312 -21.34 16.20 1.47
N GLY A 313 -20.89 16.99 2.45
CA GLY A 313 -19.62 17.71 2.35
C GLY A 313 -18.41 16.77 2.30
N ALA A 314 -18.43 15.67 3.06
CA ALA A 314 -17.36 14.66 3.05
C ALA A 314 -17.27 13.97 1.70
N ALA A 315 -18.43 13.60 1.12
CA ALA A 315 -18.50 13.03 -0.23
C ALA A 315 -17.98 14.02 -1.30
N LYS A 316 -18.30 15.33 -1.19
CA LYS A 316 -17.76 16.36 -2.08
C LYS A 316 -16.25 16.52 -1.94
N LEU A 317 -15.72 16.50 -0.71
CA LEU A 317 -14.28 16.61 -0.46
C LEU A 317 -13.53 15.41 -1.03
N TYR A 318 -14.04 14.18 -0.82
CA TYR A 318 -13.50 12.95 -1.40
C TYR A 318 -13.53 12.94 -2.94
N LEU A 319 -14.64 13.36 -3.54
CA LEU A 319 -14.76 13.48 -4.99
C LEU A 319 -13.81 14.55 -5.55
N GLY A 320 -13.78 15.73 -4.93
CA GLY A 320 -12.93 16.85 -5.35
C GLY A 320 -11.45 16.52 -5.28
N SER A 321 -11.01 15.86 -4.20
CA SER A 321 -9.63 15.38 -4.07
C SER A 321 -9.29 14.32 -5.12
N SER A 322 -10.24 13.43 -5.42
CA SER A 322 -10.04 12.40 -6.45
C SER A 322 -9.95 13.00 -7.86
N VAL A 323 -10.86 13.92 -8.22
CA VAL A 323 -10.85 14.60 -9.52
C VAL A 323 -9.57 15.40 -9.70
N PHE A 324 -9.20 16.25 -8.73
CA PHE A 324 -7.99 17.05 -8.82
C PHE A 324 -6.73 16.18 -8.82
N GLY A 325 -6.69 15.11 -8.01
CA GLY A 325 -5.59 14.18 -7.97
C GLY A 325 -5.36 13.44 -9.29
N TYR A 326 -6.42 12.92 -9.93
CA TYR A 326 -6.28 12.26 -11.24
C TYR A 326 -6.04 13.23 -12.39
N LEU A 327 -6.51 14.49 -12.29
CA LEU A 327 -6.17 15.54 -13.24
C LEU A 327 -4.67 15.89 -13.18
N LEU A 328 -4.09 15.99 -11.97
CA LEU A 328 -2.65 16.13 -11.81
C LEU A 328 -1.90 14.89 -12.30
N PHE A 329 -2.44 13.70 -12.05
CA PHE A 329 -1.85 12.46 -12.55
C PHE A 329 -1.79 12.40 -14.08
N LEU A 330 -2.80 12.92 -14.79
CA LEU A 330 -2.80 13.02 -16.26
C LEU A 330 -1.60 13.82 -16.79
N SER A 331 -1.14 14.85 -16.07
CA SER A 331 0.05 15.62 -16.49
C SER A 331 1.34 14.78 -16.52
N LEU A 332 1.38 13.63 -15.81
CA LEU A 332 2.53 12.72 -15.83
C LEU A 332 2.76 12.06 -17.20
N PHE A 333 1.76 12.02 -18.08
CA PHE A 333 1.95 11.51 -19.44
C PHE A 333 2.96 12.33 -20.24
N ALA A 334 2.98 13.65 -20.03
CA ALA A 334 3.93 14.54 -20.67
C ALA A 334 5.37 14.33 -20.14
N LEU A 335 5.52 13.66 -19.00
CA LEU A 335 6.79 13.48 -18.30
C LEU A 335 7.34 12.08 -18.59
N GLY A 336 8.21 11.98 -19.57
CA GLY A 336 8.92 10.74 -19.88
C GLY A 336 10.13 11.02 -20.75
N CYS A 337 11.14 10.15 -20.61
CA CYS A 337 12.31 10.17 -21.48
C CYS A 337 12.17 9.13 -22.59
N GLU A 338 12.88 9.31 -23.70
CA GLU A 338 12.99 8.32 -24.76
C GLU A 338 13.69 7.03 -24.27
N ASN A 339 13.57 5.97 -25.07
CA ASN A 339 14.34 4.76 -24.87
C ASN A 339 15.82 5.07 -25.03
N SER A 340 16.67 4.39 -24.27
CA SER A 340 18.10 4.38 -24.60
C SER A 340 18.28 3.78 -26.00
N ASP A 341 19.20 4.34 -26.76
CA ASP A 341 19.58 3.80 -28.07
C ASP A 341 20.34 2.48 -27.86
N VAL A 342 19.72 1.37 -28.27
CA VAL A 342 20.22 0.01 -28.13
C VAL A 342 20.33 -0.60 -29.52
N ALA A 343 21.55 -0.96 -29.90
CA ALA A 343 21.85 -1.53 -31.22
C ALA A 343 21.04 -2.80 -31.50
N GLY A 344 20.38 -2.86 -32.65
CA GLY A 344 19.55 -3.97 -33.10
C GLY A 344 18.17 -4.05 -32.44
N LEU A 345 17.84 -3.15 -31.49
CA LEU A 345 16.55 -3.14 -30.79
C LEU A 345 15.79 -1.83 -30.98
N THR A 346 16.40 -0.69 -30.62
CA THR A 346 15.77 0.64 -30.77
C THR A 346 16.40 1.47 -31.88
N VAL A 347 17.67 1.19 -32.21
CA VAL A 347 18.39 1.77 -33.36
C VAL A 347 19.16 0.68 -34.12
N SER A 348 19.43 0.90 -35.41
CA SER A 348 20.33 0.03 -36.16
C SER A 348 21.77 0.11 -35.61
N TYR A 349 22.64 -0.82 -36.00
CA TYR A 349 24.07 -0.74 -35.67
C TYR A 349 24.77 0.51 -36.22
N GLN A 350 24.15 1.19 -37.19
CA GLN A 350 24.61 2.47 -37.76
C GLN A 350 23.97 3.69 -37.07
N GLY A 351 23.07 3.50 -36.10
CA GLY A 351 22.39 4.58 -35.38
C GLY A 351 21.13 5.14 -36.05
N THR A 352 20.61 4.47 -37.09
CA THR A 352 19.39 4.92 -37.79
C THR A 352 18.11 4.35 -37.16
N LYS A 353 17.07 5.19 -37.03
CA LYS A 353 15.68 4.80 -36.72
C LYS A 353 14.90 4.68 -38.06
N PRO A 354 13.96 3.74 -38.25
CA PRO A 354 13.46 2.70 -37.36
C PRO A 354 14.12 1.33 -37.58
N VAL A 355 14.04 0.44 -36.58
CA VAL A 355 14.50 -0.95 -36.68
C VAL A 355 13.30 -1.85 -36.97
N SER A 356 13.40 -2.76 -37.95
CA SER A 356 12.45 -3.87 -38.05
C SER A 356 12.68 -4.81 -36.87
N TYR A 357 11.68 -5.01 -36.01
CA TYR A 357 11.72 -5.85 -34.79
C TYR A 357 11.87 -7.35 -35.09
N HIS A 358 12.92 -7.75 -35.80
CA HIS A 358 13.29 -9.16 -35.95
C HIS A 358 14.35 -9.52 -34.93
N GLU A 359 14.17 -10.66 -34.26
CA GLU A 359 15.11 -11.23 -33.29
C GLU A 359 16.53 -11.39 -33.87
N ARG A 360 16.61 -11.55 -35.21
CA ARG A 360 17.84 -11.59 -36.02
C ARG A 360 18.57 -10.25 -36.15
N ALA A 361 17.98 -9.11 -35.75
CA ALA A 361 18.60 -7.78 -35.83
C ALA A 361 19.74 -7.57 -34.81
N LEU A 362 19.92 -8.51 -33.86
CA LEU A 362 21.05 -8.47 -32.93
C LEU A 362 22.40 -8.78 -33.59
N PHE A 363 22.40 -9.45 -34.74
CA PHE A 363 23.61 -9.82 -35.48
C PHE A 363 23.73 -8.95 -36.73
N SER A 364 24.93 -8.40 -36.94
CA SER A 364 25.25 -7.48 -38.02
C SER A 364 26.59 -7.91 -38.63
N ASP A 365 26.89 -7.47 -39.85
CA ASP A 365 28.15 -7.78 -40.55
C ASP A 365 29.43 -7.43 -39.76
N CYS A 366 29.33 -6.59 -38.73
CA CYS A 366 30.45 -6.21 -37.87
C CYS A 366 30.78 -7.20 -36.75
N ASN A 367 29.83 -8.08 -36.36
CA ASN A 367 30.02 -9.06 -35.29
C ASN A 367 30.03 -10.57 -35.70
N PRO A 368 30.20 -10.98 -36.98
CA PRO A 368 30.09 -12.39 -37.37
C PRO A 368 31.21 -13.26 -36.78
N ARG A 369 32.34 -12.65 -36.38
CA ARG A 369 33.48 -13.36 -35.79
C ARG A 369 33.25 -13.84 -34.37
N CYS A 370 32.22 -13.36 -33.67
CA CYS A 370 31.94 -13.83 -32.31
C CYS A 370 30.62 -14.61 -32.29
N LYS A 371 30.69 -15.87 -31.86
CA LYS A 371 29.52 -16.72 -31.57
C LYS A 371 28.85 -16.25 -30.27
N CYS A 372 28.25 -15.06 -30.30
CA CYS A 372 27.67 -14.44 -29.12
C CYS A 372 26.40 -15.18 -28.66
N SER A 373 26.26 -15.32 -27.35
CA SER A 373 25.02 -15.83 -26.76
C SER A 373 23.89 -14.81 -26.93
N GLU A 374 22.77 -15.25 -27.51
CA GLU A 374 21.56 -14.42 -27.68
C GLU A 374 20.85 -14.07 -26.37
N THR A 375 21.17 -14.80 -25.29
CA THR A 375 20.47 -14.71 -24.00
C THR A 375 21.23 -13.84 -22.98
N LYS A 376 22.54 -13.62 -23.18
CA LYS A 376 23.40 -12.88 -22.25
C LYS A 376 23.14 -11.37 -22.34
N TRP A 377 22.79 -10.73 -21.22
CA TRP A 377 22.53 -9.28 -21.11
C TRP A 377 23.49 -8.63 -20.11
N GLU A 378 24.54 -7.98 -20.63
CA GLU A 378 25.58 -7.28 -19.87
C GLU A 378 25.94 -6.00 -20.61
N PRO A 379 25.09 -4.96 -20.54
CA PRO A 379 25.15 -3.86 -21.48
C PRO A 379 26.44 -3.05 -21.35
N MET A 380 26.92 -2.54 -22.47
CA MET A 380 28.02 -1.57 -22.53
C MET A 380 27.62 -0.35 -23.36
N CYS A 381 28.19 0.80 -23.04
CA CYS A 381 28.04 2.03 -23.79
C CYS A 381 29.25 2.19 -24.71
N GLY A 382 29.02 2.18 -26.02
CA GLY A 382 30.05 2.51 -27.00
C GLY A 382 30.38 4.01 -26.96
N GLU A 383 31.59 4.37 -27.36
CA GLU A 383 32.01 5.76 -27.53
C GLU A 383 31.14 6.54 -28.54
N ASN A 384 30.43 5.83 -29.43
CA ASN A 384 29.42 6.38 -30.33
C ASN A 384 28.09 6.75 -29.64
N GLY A 385 27.94 6.56 -28.32
CA GLY A 385 26.73 6.86 -27.56
C GLY A 385 25.62 5.80 -27.66
N ILE A 386 25.87 4.69 -28.36
CA ILE A 386 24.90 3.60 -28.50
C ILE A 386 25.18 2.51 -27.46
N THR A 387 24.13 1.99 -26.83
CA THR A 387 24.20 0.87 -25.91
C THR A 387 24.17 -0.46 -26.68
N TYR A 388 25.06 -1.38 -26.34
CA TYR A 388 25.09 -2.73 -26.89
C TYR A 388 24.64 -3.73 -25.82
N VAL A 389 24.03 -4.84 -26.23
CA VAL A 389 23.54 -5.88 -25.31
C VAL A 389 24.65 -6.49 -24.47
N SER A 390 25.84 -6.66 -25.06
CA SER A 390 27.08 -6.94 -24.35
C SER A 390 28.31 -6.53 -25.17
N ALA A 391 29.51 -6.74 -24.61
CA ALA A 391 30.76 -6.50 -25.31
C ALA A 391 30.97 -7.39 -26.55
N CYS A 392 30.30 -8.55 -26.60
CA CYS A 392 30.39 -9.48 -27.72
C CYS A 392 29.65 -8.95 -28.97
N PRO A 393 28.34 -8.59 -28.92
CA PRO A 393 27.67 -7.94 -30.05
C PRO A 393 28.29 -6.61 -30.47
N ALA A 394 29.00 -5.91 -29.57
CA ALA A 394 29.78 -4.71 -29.90
C ALA A 394 31.08 -5.02 -30.67
N GLY A 395 31.48 -6.29 -30.77
CA GLY A 395 32.69 -6.74 -31.46
C GLY A 395 33.99 -6.40 -30.72
N CYS A 396 33.94 -6.22 -29.39
CA CYS A 396 35.10 -5.87 -28.60
C CYS A 396 36.03 -7.07 -28.38
N GLN A 397 37.33 -6.85 -28.53
CA GLN A 397 38.32 -7.92 -28.46
C GLN A 397 39.08 -7.97 -27.14
N THR A 398 39.27 -6.83 -26.47
CA THR A 398 40.02 -6.74 -25.22
C THR A 398 39.29 -5.89 -24.20
N SER A 399 39.57 -6.11 -22.92
CA SER A 399 39.05 -5.29 -21.82
C SER A 399 40.17 -4.91 -20.86
N ASN A 400 40.15 -3.67 -20.35
CA ASN A 400 41.01 -3.21 -19.27
C ASN A 400 40.14 -2.68 -18.12
N ARG A 401 40.52 -2.98 -16.87
CA ARG A 401 39.83 -2.46 -15.69
C ARG A 401 40.54 -1.22 -15.17
N SER A 402 39.82 -0.10 -15.14
CA SER A 402 40.25 1.14 -14.49
C SER A 402 39.37 1.39 -13.26
N GLY A 403 39.83 0.90 -12.09
CA GLY A 403 39.08 0.99 -10.84
C GLY A 403 37.76 0.21 -10.86
N LYS A 404 36.63 0.93 -10.72
CA LYS A 404 35.27 0.34 -10.78
C LYS A 404 34.74 0.17 -12.21
N ASN A 405 35.37 0.80 -13.19
CA ASN A 405 34.91 0.81 -14.57
C ASN A 405 35.71 -0.19 -15.40
N ILE A 406 35.01 -1.02 -16.16
CA ILE A 406 35.60 -1.89 -17.18
C ILE A 406 35.47 -1.18 -18.51
N ILE A 407 36.60 -1.00 -19.19
CA ILE A 407 36.68 -0.37 -20.51
C ILE A 407 37.01 -1.47 -21.52
N PHE A 408 36.21 -1.60 -22.56
CA PHE A 408 36.41 -2.49 -23.68
C PHE A 408 37.08 -1.75 -24.84
N TYR A 409 37.96 -2.43 -25.58
CA TYR A 409 38.71 -1.85 -26.70
C TYR A 409 38.57 -2.70 -27.97
N ASN A 410 38.93 -2.09 -29.09
CA ASN A 410 38.90 -2.66 -30.44
C ASN A 410 37.50 -3.18 -30.79
N CYS A 411 36.47 -2.42 -30.43
CA CYS A 411 35.07 -2.76 -30.66
C CYS A 411 34.66 -2.45 -32.11
N THR A 412 34.64 -3.45 -32.98
CA THR A 412 34.38 -3.27 -34.42
C THR A 412 33.03 -2.62 -34.72
N CYS A 413 31.98 -2.95 -33.98
CA CYS A 413 30.63 -2.42 -34.22
C CYS A 413 30.43 -1.00 -33.68
N VAL A 414 31.30 -0.52 -32.78
CA VAL A 414 31.29 0.87 -32.29
C VAL A 414 31.91 1.80 -33.35
N GLY A 415 32.96 1.32 -34.05
CA GLY A 415 33.69 2.09 -35.04
C GLY A 415 32.95 2.39 -36.35
N ILE A 416 31.85 1.68 -36.65
CA ILE A 416 31.10 1.83 -37.92
C ILE A 416 30.61 3.26 -38.13
N ALA A 417 30.00 3.85 -37.10
CA ALA A 417 29.48 5.21 -37.17
C ALA A 417 30.57 6.27 -37.11
N ALA A 418 31.73 5.95 -36.52
CA ALA A 418 32.78 6.92 -36.27
C ALA A 418 33.66 7.21 -37.49
N SER A 419 33.60 6.40 -38.56
CA SER A 419 34.49 6.47 -39.75
C SER A 419 36.00 6.53 -39.41
N LYS A 420 36.38 6.31 -38.15
CA LYS A 420 37.74 6.34 -37.64
C LYS A 420 38.23 4.90 -37.54
N SER A 421 39.25 4.55 -38.32
CA SER A 421 39.98 3.28 -38.25
C SER A 421 40.83 3.13 -36.98
N GLY A 422 40.37 3.66 -35.84
CA GLY A 422 41.09 3.73 -34.58
C GLY A 422 40.57 2.76 -33.52
N ASN A 423 41.26 2.72 -32.38
CA ASN A 423 40.93 1.94 -31.19
C ASN A 423 39.58 2.38 -30.57
N SER A 424 38.47 1.99 -31.20
CA SER A 424 37.12 2.27 -30.69
C SER A 424 36.93 1.60 -29.33
N SER A 425 36.46 2.39 -28.38
CA SER A 425 36.32 1.96 -26.99
C SER A 425 34.86 1.99 -26.53
N GLY A 426 34.60 1.38 -25.39
CA GLY A 426 33.33 1.54 -24.70
C GLY A 426 33.42 1.13 -23.24
N ILE A 427 32.47 1.57 -22.43
CA ILE A 427 32.48 1.40 -20.98
C ILE A 427 31.31 0.50 -20.57
N VAL A 428 31.51 -0.35 -19.57
CA VAL A 428 30.43 -1.17 -18.98
C VAL A 428 29.26 -0.32 -18.47
N GLY A 429 28.03 -0.79 -18.70
CA GLY A 429 26.79 -0.11 -18.32
C GLY A 429 26.01 0.40 -19.53
N ARG A 430 24.83 0.95 -19.26
CA ARG A 430 24.01 1.61 -20.30
C ARG A 430 24.54 3.02 -20.54
N CYS A 431 24.40 3.52 -21.77
CA CYS A 431 24.65 4.93 -22.03
C CYS A 431 23.71 5.80 -21.21
N GLN A 432 24.19 6.98 -20.80
CA GLN A 432 23.37 7.96 -20.11
C GLN A 432 22.24 8.40 -21.05
N LYS A 433 21.03 8.58 -20.50
CA LYS A 433 19.93 9.19 -21.25
C LYS A 433 20.21 10.68 -21.47
N ASP A 434 19.48 11.29 -22.40
CA ASP A 434 19.58 12.70 -22.76
C ASP A 434 19.67 13.65 -21.55
N ASN A 435 20.39 14.76 -21.73
CA ASN A 435 20.61 15.77 -20.70
C ASN A 435 19.32 16.37 -20.11
N GLY A 436 18.19 16.32 -20.84
CA GLY A 436 16.88 16.74 -20.32
C GLY A 436 16.21 15.72 -19.40
N CYS A 437 16.62 14.46 -19.41
CA CYS A 437 15.96 13.39 -18.66
C CYS A 437 16.04 13.55 -17.12
N PRO A 438 17.16 13.99 -16.52
CA PRO A 438 17.22 14.29 -15.09
C PRO A 438 16.23 15.37 -14.65
N GLN A 439 16.01 16.38 -15.50
CA GLN A 439 15.04 17.45 -15.24
C GLN A 439 13.60 16.93 -15.35
N MET A 440 13.31 16.12 -16.36
CA MET A 440 12.01 15.45 -16.50
C MET A 440 11.72 14.52 -15.31
N PHE A 441 12.73 13.81 -14.82
CA PHE A 441 12.61 13.00 -13.61
C PHE A 441 12.28 13.86 -12.38
N LEU A 442 12.92 15.02 -12.21
CA LEU A 442 12.61 15.94 -11.12
C LEU A 442 11.15 16.43 -11.20
N TYR A 443 10.67 16.83 -12.38
CA TYR A 443 9.28 17.23 -12.57
C TYR A 443 8.30 16.11 -12.29
N PHE A 444 8.61 14.89 -12.73
CA PHE A 444 7.81 13.71 -12.41
C PHE A 444 7.71 13.48 -10.90
N LEU A 445 8.82 13.61 -10.17
CA LEU A 445 8.82 13.46 -8.71
C LEU A 445 7.95 14.52 -8.04
N VAL A 446 8.11 15.79 -8.40
CA VAL A 446 7.34 16.90 -7.81
C VAL A 446 5.84 16.70 -8.05
N ILE A 447 5.44 16.45 -9.30
CA ILE A 447 4.03 16.26 -9.65
C ILE A 447 3.48 14.97 -9.02
N SER A 448 4.27 13.89 -8.97
CA SER A 448 3.89 12.65 -8.28
C SER A 448 3.61 12.90 -6.80
N VAL A 449 4.38 13.76 -6.13
CA VAL A 449 4.23 14.03 -4.69
C VAL A 449 2.97 14.85 -4.43
N ILE A 450 2.73 15.90 -5.23
CA ILE A 450 1.51 16.71 -5.16
C ILE A 450 0.28 15.84 -5.44
N THR A 451 0.37 14.95 -6.43
CA THR A 451 -0.70 14.00 -6.76
C THR A 451 -0.99 13.05 -5.60
N SER A 452 0.04 12.45 -5.01
CA SER A 452 -0.10 11.54 -3.87
C SER A 452 -0.72 12.22 -2.64
N TYR A 453 -0.30 13.46 -2.34
CA TYR A 453 -0.91 14.29 -1.29
C TYR A 453 -2.39 14.59 -1.58
N THR A 454 -2.68 15.00 -2.81
CA THR A 454 -4.04 15.38 -3.22
C THR A 454 -4.99 14.19 -3.16
N LEU A 455 -4.60 13.02 -3.67
CA LEU A 455 -5.41 11.81 -3.60
C LEU A 455 -5.65 11.36 -2.15
N SER A 456 -4.64 11.49 -1.28
CA SER A 456 -4.75 11.04 0.12
C SER A 456 -5.54 11.98 1.02
N LEU A 457 -5.71 13.26 0.63
CA LEU A 457 -6.63 14.22 1.27
C LEU A 457 -8.07 13.67 1.39
N GLY A 458 -8.50 12.89 0.40
CA GLY A 458 -9.81 12.25 0.36
C GLY A 458 -9.96 11.02 1.28
N GLY A 459 -8.87 10.51 1.86
CA GLY A 459 -8.88 9.25 2.60
C GLY A 459 -9.81 9.26 3.82
N ILE A 460 -9.66 10.23 4.72
CA ILE A 460 -10.50 10.36 5.92
C ILE A 460 -11.96 10.72 5.58
N PRO A 461 -12.24 11.70 4.71
CA PRO A 461 -13.61 11.98 4.25
C PRO A 461 -14.32 10.74 3.66
N GLY A 462 -13.61 9.96 2.84
CA GLY A 462 -14.14 8.69 2.28
C GLY A 462 -14.43 7.66 3.38
N TYR A 463 -13.51 7.47 4.33
CA TYR A 463 -13.73 6.56 5.46
C TYR A 463 -14.89 6.98 6.38
N ILE A 464 -15.06 8.28 6.62
CA ILE A 464 -16.20 8.81 7.37
C ILE A 464 -17.51 8.58 6.62
N LEU A 465 -17.49 8.71 5.28
CA LEU A 465 -18.66 8.43 4.44
C LEU A 465 -19.11 6.97 4.61
N LEU A 466 -18.19 6.01 4.57
CA LEU A 466 -18.45 4.60 4.86
C LEU A 466 -19.16 4.45 6.21
N LEU A 467 -18.57 4.98 7.29
CA LEU A 467 -19.11 4.80 8.65
C LEU A 467 -20.47 5.47 8.87
N ARG A 468 -20.73 6.63 8.25
CA ARG A 468 -21.97 7.40 8.48
C ARG A 468 -23.17 6.88 7.67
N CYS A 469 -22.95 6.07 6.63
CA CYS A 469 -24.03 5.52 5.80
C CYS A 469 -24.60 4.18 6.31
N ILE A 470 -24.05 3.63 7.39
CA ILE A 470 -24.40 2.31 7.92
C ILE A 470 -24.96 2.45 9.35
N LYS A 471 -25.97 1.64 9.69
CA LYS A 471 -26.52 1.56 11.04
C LYS A 471 -25.43 1.14 12.05
N PRO A 472 -25.38 1.70 13.26
CA PRO A 472 -24.31 1.42 14.24
C PRO A 472 -24.02 -0.06 14.47
N GLN A 473 -25.05 -0.90 14.56
CA GLN A 473 -24.95 -2.34 14.80
C GLN A 473 -24.28 -3.15 13.65
N LEU A 474 -24.23 -2.61 12.43
CA LEU A 474 -23.65 -3.28 11.26
C LEU A 474 -22.33 -2.67 10.81
N LYS A 475 -21.80 -1.65 11.50
CA LYS A 475 -20.58 -0.94 11.08
C LYS A 475 -19.37 -1.88 11.00
N SER A 476 -19.13 -2.70 12.01
CA SER A 476 -18.00 -3.64 12.03
C SER A 476 -18.14 -4.71 10.94
N PHE A 477 -19.36 -5.23 10.76
CA PHE A 477 -19.66 -6.20 9.72
C PHE A 477 -19.38 -5.62 8.33
N ALA A 478 -19.89 -4.42 8.06
CA ALA A 478 -19.66 -3.72 6.81
C ALA A 478 -18.19 -3.35 6.60
N LEU A 479 -17.45 -2.98 7.65
CA LEU A 479 -16.02 -2.76 7.56
C LEU A 479 -15.28 -4.05 7.17
N GLY A 480 -15.70 -5.20 7.70
CA GLY A 480 -15.17 -6.52 7.35
C GLY A 480 -15.46 -6.92 5.91
N ILE A 481 -16.70 -6.70 5.44
CA ILE A 481 -17.06 -6.94 4.03
C ILE A 481 -16.27 -6.01 3.11
N TYR A 482 -16.15 -4.73 3.48
CA TYR A 482 -15.35 -3.74 2.75
C TYR A 482 -13.89 -4.18 2.62
N THR A 483 -13.22 -4.53 3.73
CA THR A 483 -11.81 -4.96 3.69
C THR A 483 -11.65 -6.24 2.88
N LEU A 484 -12.54 -7.23 3.07
CA LEU A 484 -12.55 -8.46 2.29
C LEU A 484 -12.65 -8.18 0.79
N SER A 485 -13.61 -7.37 0.36
CA SER A 485 -13.81 -7.03 -1.04
C SER A 485 -12.62 -6.29 -1.64
N ILE A 486 -12.02 -5.32 -0.94
CA ILE A 486 -10.82 -4.62 -1.43
C ILE A 486 -9.65 -5.60 -1.62
N ARG A 487 -9.45 -6.52 -0.68
CA ARG A 487 -8.34 -7.49 -0.74
C ARG A 487 -8.53 -8.49 -1.88
N VAL A 488 -9.74 -9.04 -2.02
CA VAL A 488 -10.07 -10.03 -3.05
C VAL A 488 -10.12 -9.42 -4.46
N LEU A 489 -10.76 -8.27 -4.61
CA LEU A 489 -11.08 -7.69 -5.92
C LEU A 489 -10.09 -6.64 -6.41
N ALA A 490 -9.24 -6.11 -5.53
CA ALA A 490 -8.19 -5.15 -5.90
C ALA A 490 -6.80 -5.66 -5.54
N GLY A 491 -6.60 -6.10 -4.30
CA GLY A 491 -5.28 -6.52 -3.80
C GLY A 491 -4.64 -7.63 -4.61
N ILE A 492 -5.41 -8.67 -4.95
CA ILE A 492 -4.92 -9.82 -5.72
C ILE A 492 -4.86 -9.53 -7.23
N PRO A 493 -5.92 -9.03 -7.89
CA PRO A 493 -5.92 -8.93 -9.35
C PRO A 493 -5.07 -7.78 -9.88
N ALA A 494 -5.00 -6.64 -9.18
CA ALA A 494 -4.34 -5.45 -9.69
C ALA A 494 -2.86 -5.64 -10.02
N PRO A 495 -2.02 -6.19 -9.12
CA PRO A 495 -0.65 -6.51 -9.47
C PRO A 495 -0.56 -7.48 -10.66
N VAL A 496 -1.42 -8.49 -10.74
CA VAL A 496 -1.36 -9.51 -11.80
C VAL A 496 -1.61 -8.89 -13.19
N TYR A 497 -2.73 -8.20 -13.39
CA TYR A 497 -3.05 -7.69 -14.73
C TYR A 497 -2.20 -6.48 -15.12
N PHE A 498 -1.77 -5.64 -14.17
CA PHE A 498 -0.75 -4.62 -14.46
C PHE A 498 0.55 -5.27 -14.94
N GLY A 499 0.98 -6.35 -14.27
CA GLY A 499 2.17 -7.11 -14.67
C GLY A 499 2.06 -7.69 -16.08
N VAL A 500 0.94 -8.34 -16.41
CA VAL A 500 0.68 -8.89 -17.75
C VAL A 500 0.72 -7.78 -18.81
N LEU A 501 0.06 -6.65 -18.57
CA LEU A 501 0.04 -5.54 -19.52
C LEU A 501 1.42 -4.89 -19.67
N ILE A 502 2.17 -4.71 -18.58
CA ILE A 502 3.55 -4.22 -18.62
C ILE A 502 4.43 -5.14 -19.47
N ASP A 503 4.29 -6.45 -19.32
CA ASP A 503 5.04 -7.45 -20.08
C ASP A 503 4.81 -7.34 -21.60
N THR A 504 3.67 -6.80 -22.05
CA THR A 504 3.41 -6.55 -23.49
C THR A 504 4.30 -5.46 -24.10
N SER A 505 4.87 -4.57 -23.29
CA SER A 505 5.80 -3.53 -23.74
C SER A 505 7.26 -4.02 -23.84
N CYS A 506 7.50 -5.32 -23.65
CA CYS A 506 8.85 -5.88 -23.68
C CYS A 506 9.47 -5.88 -25.08
N LEU A 507 10.69 -5.36 -25.20
CA LEU A 507 11.50 -5.40 -26.43
C LEU A 507 12.49 -6.57 -26.44
N LYS A 508 13.06 -6.93 -25.28
CA LYS A 508 14.00 -8.06 -25.16
C LYS A 508 13.71 -8.88 -23.91
N TRP A 509 13.23 -10.10 -24.13
CA TRP A 509 13.09 -11.10 -23.08
C TRP A 509 14.46 -11.66 -22.69
N GLY A 510 14.70 -11.80 -21.39
CA GLY A 510 15.71 -12.70 -20.87
C GLY A 510 15.23 -14.14 -20.99
N PHE A 511 16.16 -15.10 -20.98
CA PHE A 511 15.85 -16.52 -21.02
C PHE A 511 16.48 -17.21 -19.82
N LYS A 512 15.74 -18.14 -19.22
CA LYS A 512 16.28 -19.03 -18.20
C LYS A 512 17.23 -20.03 -18.84
N ARG A 513 18.09 -20.68 -18.04
CA ARG A 513 18.99 -21.74 -18.54
C ARG A 513 18.24 -22.89 -19.23
N CYS A 514 16.99 -23.14 -18.89
CA CYS A 514 16.13 -24.15 -19.51
C CYS A 514 15.41 -23.68 -20.79
N GLY A 515 15.70 -22.48 -21.32
CA GLY A 515 15.11 -21.97 -22.56
C GLY A 515 13.72 -21.33 -22.42
N SER A 516 13.12 -21.33 -21.22
CA SER A 516 11.85 -20.62 -20.99
C SER A 516 12.05 -19.10 -20.86
N ARG A 517 11.01 -18.34 -21.22
CA ARG A 517 11.00 -16.87 -21.09
C ARG A 517 11.22 -16.46 -19.63
N GLY A 518 12.16 -15.54 -19.45
CA GLY A 518 12.60 -15.02 -18.17
C GLY A 518 12.05 -13.63 -17.88
N SER A 519 12.85 -12.80 -17.21
CA SER A 519 12.51 -11.40 -16.99
C SER A 519 12.76 -10.57 -18.24
N CYS A 520 11.91 -9.60 -18.53
CA CYS A 520 12.18 -8.67 -19.63
C CYS A 520 13.30 -7.69 -19.25
N ARG A 521 14.31 -7.57 -20.12
CA ARG A 521 15.54 -6.80 -19.89
C ARG A 521 15.45 -5.35 -20.36
N LEU A 522 14.69 -5.12 -21.43
CA LEU A 522 14.43 -3.81 -22.02
C LEU A 522 12.95 -3.71 -22.41
N TYR A 523 12.30 -2.63 -21.98
CA TYR A 523 10.93 -2.31 -22.37
C TYR A 523 10.92 -1.09 -23.28
N ASP A 524 9.89 -0.99 -24.10
CA ASP A 524 9.58 0.25 -24.79
C ASP A 524 8.97 1.24 -23.78
N SER A 525 9.73 2.29 -23.43
CA SER A 525 9.31 3.31 -22.47
C SER A 525 8.05 4.05 -22.90
N ASN A 526 7.80 4.22 -24.20
CA ASN A 526 6.59 4.89 -24.65
C ASN A 526 5.37 4.00 -24.44
N VAL A 527 5.41 2.75 -24.90
CA VAL A 527 4.32 1.80 -24.70
C VAL A 527 4.11 1.52 -23.21
N PHE A 528 5.19 1.30 -22.45
CA PHE A 528 5.15 1.12 -21.00
C PHE A 528 4.47 2.29 -20.30
N ARG A 529 4.86 3.54 -20.63
CA ARG A 529 4.27 4.75 -20.05
C ARG A 529 2.77 4.82 -20.30
N HIS A 530 2.32 4.59 -21.53
CA HIS A 530 0.90 4.64 -21.86
C HIS A 530 0.10 3.54 -21.17
N ILE A 531 0.64 2.32 -21.10
CA ILE A 531 -0.02 1.21 -20.40
C ILE A 531 -0.12 1.48 -18.90
N TYR A 532 1.00 1.80 -18.25
CA TYR A 532 1.07 1.96 -16.80
C TYR A 532 0.25 3.17 -16.31
N LEU A 533 0.44 4.34 -16.92
CA LEU A 533 -0.30 5.53 -16.54
C LEU A 533 -1.76 5.49 -17.05
N GLY A 534 -1.99 4.93 -18.24
CA GLY A 534 -3.31 4.82 -18.87
C GLY A 534 -4.27 3.96 -18.08
N LEU A 535 -3.84 2.75 -17.71
CA LEU A 535 -4.66 1.85 -16.91
C LEU A 535 -5.03 2.48 -15.55
N THR A 536 -4.07 3.16 -14.93
CA THR A 536 -4.26 3.88 -13.66
C THR A 536 -5.34 4.98 -13.81
N VAL A 537 -5.27 5.79 -14.87
CA VAL A 537 -6.23 6.87 -15.16
C VAL A 537 -7.59 6.33 -15.55
N ILE A 538 -7.66 5.26 -16.35
CA ILE A 538 -8.94 4.64 -16.75
C ILE A 538 -9.69 4.17 -15.49
N LEU A 539 -9.01 3.41 -14.62
CA LEU A 539 -9.59 2.97 -13.34
C LEU A 539 -9.96 4.17 -12.46
N GLY A 540 -9.10 5.20 -12.39
CA GLY A 540 -9.40 6.43 -11.67
C GLY A 540 -10.65 7.15 -12.17
N THR A 541 -10.83 7.22 -13.48
CA THR A 541 -11.97 7.86 -14.13
C THR A 541 -13.26 7.11 -13.86
N VAL A 542 -13.25 5.77 -13.94
CA VAL A 542 -14.40 4.93 -13.56
C VAL A 542 -14.76 5.16 -12.08
N SER A 543 -13.77 5.25 -11.19
CA SER A 543 -14.00 5.56 -9.77
C SER A 543 -14.62 6.95 -9.56
N ILE A 544 -14.22 7.97 -10.33
CA ILE A 544 -14.82 9.31 -10.30
C ILE A 544 -16.30 9.25 -10.69
N PHE A 545 -16.66 8.56 -11.77
CA PHE A 545 -18.06 8.42 -12.20
C PHE A 545 -18.93 7.74 -11.14
N LEU A 546 -18.42 6.66 -10.52
CA LEU A 546 -19.11 5.99 -9.42
C LEU A 546 -19.26 6.90 -8.18
N SER A 547 -18.24 7.71 -7.87
CA SER A 547 -18.28 8.70 -6.78
C SER A 547 -19.33 9.79 -7.02
N ILE A 548 -19.48 10.24 -8.27
CA ILE A 548 -20.54 11.19 -8.66
C ILE A 548 -21.92 10.56 -8.44
N ALA A 549 -22.11 9.29 -8.82
CA ALA A 549 -23.35 8.56 -8.58
C ALA A 549 -23.68 8.46 -7.07
N VAL A 550 -22.68 8.18 -6.23
CA VAL A 550 -22.83 8.19 -4.76
C VAL A 550 -23.31 9.55 -4.27
N LEU A 551 -22.67 10.64 -4.72
CA LEU A 551 -23.05 12.00 -4.33
C LEU A 551 -24.47 12.36 -4.77
N PHE A 552 -24.88 11.93 -5.96
CA PHE A 552 -26.23 12.14 -6.48
C PHE A 552 -27.29 11.43 -5.63
N ILE A 553 -27.07 10.15 -5.29
CA ILE A 553 -27.99 9.40 -4.41
C ILE A 553 -28.05 10.01 -3.01
N LEU A 554 -26.92 10.42 -2.45
CA LEU A 554 -26.88 11.10 -1.14
C LEU A 554 -27.69 12.40 -1.16
N LYS A 555 -27.55 13.22 -2.21
CA LYS A 555 -28.32 14.45 -2.37
C LYS A 555 -29.81 14.16 -2.51
N LYS A 556 -30.19 13.16 -3.31
CA LYS A 556 -31.59 12.72 -3.46
C LYS A 556 -32.19 12.27 -2.13
N ASN A 557 -31.47 11.47 -1.36
CA ASN A 557 -31.90 10.99 -0.05
C ASN A 557 -32.04 12.13 0.96
N TYR A 558 -31.13 13.10 0.93
CA TYR A 558 -31.19 14.29 1.78
C TYR A 558 -32.41 15.15 1.46
N VAL A 559 -32.65 15.47 0.18
CA VAL A 559 -33.81 16.25 -0.26
C VAL A 559 -35.13 15.54 0.04
N SER A 560 -35.21 14.22 -0.19
CA SER A 560 -36.39 13.41 0.13
C SER A 560 -36.68 13.42 1.64
N LYS A 561 -35.65 13.23 2.47
CA LYS A 561 -35.80 13.27 3.94
C LYS A 561 -36.21 14.66 4.43
N HIS A 562 -35.67 15.72 3.83
CA HIS A 562 -36.05 17.10 4.14
C HIS A 562 -37.51 17.40 3.76
N ARG A 563 -37.93 16.96 2.56
CA ARG A 563 -39.32 17.10 2.10
C ARG A 563 -40.29 16.37 3.02
N ASN A 564 -40.01 15.12 3.37
CA ASN A 564 -40.83 14.34 4.31
C ASN A 564 -40.89 14.98 5.70
N PHE A 565 -39.81 15.62 6.15
CA PHE A 565 -39.78 16.36 7.41
C PHE A 565 -40.70 17.59 7.36
N ILE A 566 -40.66 18.38 6.28
CA ILE A 566 -41.57 19.52 6.08
C ILE A 566 -43.02 19.05 6.05
N THR A 567 -43.35 18.04 5.24
CA THR A 567 -44.72 17.51 5.14
C THR A 567 -45.23 16.96 6.48
N LYS A 568 -44.36 16.31 7.28
CA LYS A 568 -44.73 15.85 8.62
C LYS A 568 -44.98 17.04 9.56
N ARG A 569 -44.13 18.07 9.52
CA ARG A 569 -44.30 19.30 10.30
C ARG A 569 -45.61 20.02 9.95
N GLU A 570 -45.93 20.14 8.66
CA GLU A 570 -47.19 20.73 8.18
C GLU A 570 -48.41 19.94 8.66
N ARG A 571 -48.42 18.60 8.53
CA ARG A 571 -49.52 17.78 9.10
C ARG A 571 -49.67 17.95 10.61
N THR A 572 -48.56 18.10 11.32
CA THR A 572 -48.59 18.29 12.79
C THR A 572 -49.14 19.68 13.14
N MET A 573 -48.79 20.72 12.36
CA MET A 573 -49.36 22.07 12.51
C MET A 573 -50.85 22.12 12.14
N VAL A 574 -51.28 21.45 11.07
CA VAL A 574 -52.69 21.38 10.68
C VAL A 574 -53.51 20.64 11.74
N SER A 575 -53.01 19.51 12.25
CA SER A 575 -53.66 18.78 13.35
C SER A 575 -53.80 19.63 14.61
N THR A 576 -52.75 20.35 15.00
CA THR A 576 -52.81 21.26 16.17
C THR A 576 -53.71 22.46 15.94
N ARG A 577 -53.86 22.96 14.69
CA ARG A 577 -54.81 24.03 14.36
C ARG A 577 -56.27 23.56 14.41
N PHE A 578 -56.58 22.40 13.82
CA PHE A 578 -57.92 21.79 13.95
C PHE A 578 -58.27 21.49 15.41
N GLN A 579 -57.29 21.04 16.19
CA GLN A 579 -57.48 20.83 17.63
C GLN A 579 -57.69 22.15 18.39
N LYS A 580 -57.16 23.27 17.91
CA LYS A 580 -57.35 24.60 18.51
C LYS A 580 -58.67 25.26 18.10
N GLU A 581 -59.11 25.06 16.85
CA GLU A 581 -60.41 25.55 16.36
C GLU A 581 -61.59 24.76 16.97
N ASN A 582 -61.41 23.47 17.28
CA ASN A 582 -62.41 22.70 18.01
C ASN A 582 -62.33 22.83 19.54
N CYS A 583 -61.30 23.48 20.07
CA CYS A 583 -61.08 23.62 21.51
C CYS A 583 -61.02 25.10 21.91
N THR A 584 -62.04 25.86 21.52
CA THR A 584 -62.44 27.08 22.26
C THR A 584 -63.29 26.67 23.47
N THR A 585 -62.72 25.83 24.34
CA THR A 585 -63.12 25.66 25.73
C THR A 585 -62.05 24.80 26.40
N SER A 586 -61.53 25.26 27.53
CA SER A 586 -60.55 24.62 28.42
C SER A 586 -59.06 24.76 28.06
N ASP A 587 -58.41 25.61 28.85
CA ASP A 587 -56.97 25.72 29.05
C ASP A 587 -56.35 24.38 29.46
N HIS A 588 -55.22 24.01 28.85
CA HIS A 588 -53.97 23.73 29.56
C HIS A 588 -52.83 23.47 28.55
N LEU A 589 -51.78 24.28 28.70
CA LEU A 589 -50.53 24.29 27.94
C LEU A 589 -49.80 22.95 27.92
N LEU A 590 -49.54 22.42 26.71
CA LEU A 590 -48.50 21.41 26.46
C LEU A 590 -47.37 22.02 25.63
N GLN A 591 -46.24 22.23 26.31
CA GLN A 591 -45.02 22.84 25.79
C GLN A 591 -44.25 21.84 24.87
N PRO A 592 -43.67 22.26 23.73
CA PRO A 592 -43.08 21.34 22.77
C PRO A 592 -41.64 20.91 23.13
N LYS A 593 -41.39 19.60 23.08
CA LYS A 593 -40.06 18.98 23.23
C LYS A 593 -39.12 19.39 22.09
N TYR A 594 -38.26 20.38 22.34
CA TYR A 594 -37.13 20.74 21.49
C TYR A 594 -35.94 19.79 21.77
N TRP A 595 -35.48 19.03 20.76
CA TRP A 595 -34.30 18.15 20.84
C TRP A 595 -33.19 18.60 19.86
N PRO A 596 -32.37 19.61 20.21
CA PRO A 596 -31.12 19.87 19.52
C PRO A 596 -29.98 19.18 20.29
N GLY A 597 -29.22 18.29 19.66
CA GLY A 597 -28.03 17.76 20.35
C GLY A 597 -27.61 16.36 19.96
N LYS A 598 -27.38 16.11 18.68
CA LYS A 598 -26.51 15.01 18.22
C LYS A 598 -25.73 15.44 16.98
N GLU A 599 -24.93 16.48 17.12
CA GLU A 599 -23.78 16.70 16.24
C GLU A 599 -22.50 16.55 17.06
N THR A 600 -22.05 15.30 17.09
CA THR A 600 -20.67 14.80 17.30
C THR A 600 -19.65 15.85 17.76
N GLN A 601 -19.41 15.91 19.07
CA GLN A 601 -18.08 16.21 19.59
C GLN A 601 -17.25 14.93 19.51
N LEU A 602 -16.10 15.01 18.84
CA LEU A 602 -15.10 13.94 18.68
C LEU A 602 -14.46 13.58 20.01
#